data_AF-A0A2T6ACF9-F1
#
_entry.id   AF-A0A2T6ACF9-F1
#
_cell.length_a   1.000
_cell.length_b   1.000
_cell.length_c   1.000
_cell.angle_alpha   90.00
_cell.angle_beta   90.00
_cell.angle_gamma   90.00
#
_symmetry.space_group_name_H-M   'P 1'
#
loop_
_entity.id
_entity.type
_entity.pdbx_description
1 polymer ?
#
loop_
_entity_poly.entity_id
_entity_poly.type
_entity_poly.pdbx_seq_one_letter_code
_entity_poly.pdbx_strand_id
1 'polypeptide(L)'
;MIDLFFKGGALFMSILSLVLLAIIFGAVFISIPFFRERNDPSDKQIRINNYIKSLSFFALIFGILGQLIGLFSAFSAVKIGSVEASPAMMMKGFEVSMISSIYGALIFILGIILFRFFRRNMNLV
;
A
#
# COMPACT_ATOMS: atom_id res chain seq x y z
N MET A 1 -9.15 12.21 7.48
CA MET A 1 -8.48 10.90 7.28
C MET A 1 -9.46 9.73 7.28
N ILE A 2 -10.28 9.56 8.32
CA ILE A 2 -11.33 8.52 8.35
C ILE A 2 -12.31 8.68 7.16
N ASP A 3 -12.67 9.91 6.81
CA ASP A 3 -13.52 10.20 5.64
C ASP A 3 -12.89 9.77 4.31
N LEU A 4 -11.57 9.94 4.13
CA LEU A 4 -10.84 9.45 2.94
C LEU A 4 -10.77 7.92 2.89
N PHE A 5 -10.70 7.27 4.04
CA PHE A 5 -10.71 5.81 4.14
C PHE A 5 -12.04 5.20 3.67
N PHE A 6 -13.16 5.80 4.08
CA PHE A 6 -14.48 5.35 3.62
C PHE A 6 -14.73 5.72 2.16
N LYS A 7 -14.28 6.89 1.71
CA LYS A 7 -14.39 7.32 0.31
C LYS A 7 -13.58 6.42 -0.63
N GLY A 8 -12.31 6.13 -0.31
CA GLY A 8 -11.41 5.31 -1.15
C GLY A 8 -11.78 3.82 -1.25
N GLY A 9 -12.95 3.41 -0.76
CA GLY A 9 -13.40 2.04 -0.70
C GLY A 9 -12.89 1.33 0.56
N ALA A 10 -13.79 1.13 1.52
CA ALA A 10 -13.47 0.53 2.82
C ALA A 10 -12.72 -0.82 2.69
N LEU A 11 -13.07 -1.64 1.70
CA LEU A 11 -12.40 -2.92 1.45
C LEU A 11 -10.93 -2.74 1.06
N PHE A 12 -10.65 -1.92 0.04
CA PHE A 12 -9.28 -1.70 -0.45
C PHE A 12 -8.41 -1.03 0.61
N MET A 13 -8.96 -0.02 1.28
CA MET A 13 -8.26 0.73 2.31
C MET A 13 -7.97 -0.15 3.54
N SER A 14 -8.86 -1.08 3.91
CA SER A 14 -8.64 -2.03 4.99
C SER A 14 -7.49 -3.00 4.67
N ILE A 15 -7.51 -3.60 3.48
CA ILE A 15 -6.45 -4.53 3.06
C ILE A 15 -5.10 -3.81 3.00
N LEU A 16 -5.05 -2.61 2.41
CA LEU A 16 -3.83 -1.79 2.37
C LEU A 16 -3.32 -1.45 3.78
N SER A 17 -4.22 -1.16 4.72
CA SER A 17 -3.84 -0.87 6.11
C SER A 17 -3.32 -2.11 6.84
N LEU A 18 -3.86 -3.30 6.58
CA LEU A 18 -3.30 -4.55 7.09
C LEU A 18 -1.90 -4.82 6.52
N VAL A 19 -1.67 -4.55 5.25
CA VAL A 19 -0.34 -4.65 4.62
C VAL A 19 0.62 -3.67 5.27
N LEU A 20 0.21 -2.42 5.51
CA LEU A 20 1.02 -1.43 6.22
C LEU A 20 1.38 -1.90 7.63
N LEU A 21 0.42 -2.42 8.40
CA LEU A 21 0.67 -2.98 9.72
C LEU A 21 1.67 -4.14 9.68
N ALA A 22 1.55 -5.05 8.70
CA ALA A 22 2.49 -6.16 8.53
C ALA A 22 3.92 -5.66 8.22
N ILE A 23 4.06 -4.62 7.40
CA ILE A 23 5.35 -3.98 7.10
C ILE A 23 5.95 -3.35 8.36
N ILE A 24 5.15 -2.59 9.13
CA ILE A 24 5.61 -1.95 10.38
C ILE A 24 6.03 -3.01 11.39
N PHE A 25 5.22 -4.06 11.57
CA PHE A 25 5.54 -5.15 12.48
C PHE A 25 6.84 -5.85 12.06
N GLY A 26 6.98 -6.21 10.78
CA GLY A 26 8.23 -6.79 10.25
C GLY A 26 9.44 -5.89 10.50
N ALA A 27 9.30 -4.58 10.28
CA ALA A 27 10.36 -3.60 10.52
C ALA A 27 10.76 -3.55 12.01
N VAL A 28 9.79 -3.49 12.92
CA VAL A 28 10.05 -3.49 14.38
C VAL A 28 10.77 -4.77 14.80
N PHE A 29 10.37 -5.94 14.29
CA PHE A 29 11.03 -7.22 14.59
C PHE A 29 12.50 -7.27 14.15
N ILE A 30 12.84 -6.67 13.01
CA ILE A 30 14.25 -6.55 12.55
C ILE A 30 15.02 -5.54 13.41
N SER A 31 14.34 -4.49 13.90
CA SER A 31 14.96 -3.40 14.67
C SER A 31 15.42 -3.81 16.08
N ILE A 32 14.70 -4.72 16.75
CA ILE A 32 14.98 -5.12 18.14
C ILE A 32 16.38 -5.78 18.32
N PRO A 33 16.75 -6.83 17.55
CA PRO A 33 18.06 -7.46 17.69
C PRO A 33 19.21 -6.60 17.15
N PHE A 34 18.92 -5.59 16.32
CA PHE A 34 19.90 -4.69 15.75
C PHE A 34 20.68 -3.89 16.82
N PHE A 35 20.04 -3.56 17.95
CA PHE A 35 20.70 -2.86 19.07
C PHE A 35 21.55 -3.78 19.97
N ARG A 36 21.56 -5.09 19.72
CA ARG A 36 22.16 -6.09 20.62
C ARG A 36 23.35 -6.78 19.94
N GLU A 37 24.43 -6.02 19.70
CA GLU A 37 25.80 -6.42 19.26
C GLU A 37 25.99 -7.87 18.74
N ARG A 38 25.17 -8.30 17.79
CA ARG A 38 25.38 -9.54 17.04
C ARG A 38 25.65 -9.14 15.61
N ASN A 39 26.92 -9.26 15.22
CA ASN A 39 27.45 -8.85 13.92
C ASN A 39 26.97 -9.71 12.74
N ASP A 40 26.08 -10.68 12.97
CA ASP A 40 25.61 -11.58 11.91
C ASP A 40 24.07 -11.55 11.80
N PRO A 41 23.49 -11.07 10.68
CA PRO A 41 22.05 -11.07 10.48
C PRO A 41 21.55 -12.52 10.44
N SER A 42 20.62 -12.86 11.34
CA SER A 42 19.95 -14.16 11.29
C SER A 42 19.23 -14.32 9.94
N ASP A 43 19.24 -15.53 9.35
CA ASP A 43 18.43 -15.89 8.19
C ASP A 43 16.96 -15.42 8.30
N LYS A 44 16.44 -15.38 9.53
CA LYS A 44 15.10 -14.88 9.82
C LYS A 44 14.94 -13.39 9.48
N GLN A 45 15.93 -12.54 9.80
CA GLN A 45 15.90 -11.11 9.50
C GLN A 45 15.94 -10.86 7.99
N ILE A 46 16.80 -11.59 7.27
CA ILE A 46 16.89 -11.53 5.81
C ILE A 46 15.55 -11.89 5.17
N ARG A 47 14.91 -12.99 5.63
CA ARG A 47 13.59 -13.41 5.16
C ARG A 47 12.52 -12.34 5.43
N ILE A 48 12.45 -11.78 6.64
CA ILE A 48 11.48 -10.73 6.97
C ILE A 48 11.72 -9.49 6.10
N ASN A 49 12.96 -9.09 5.86
CA ASN A 49 13.26 -7.94 5.01
C ASN A 49 12.80 -8.17 3.56
N ASN A 50 12.97 -9.39 3.04
CA ASN A 50 12.44 -9.75 1.73
C ASN A 50 10.89 -9.73 1.70
N TYR A 51 10.22 -10.14 2.79
CA TYR A 51 8.77 -9.99 2.90
C TYR A 51 8.33 -8.53 2.91
N ILE A 52 9.05 -7.63 3.58
CA ILE A 52 8.77 -6.18 3.55
C ILE A 52 8.80 -5.68 2.10
N LYS A 53 9.82 -6.04 1.32
CA LYS A 53 9.90 -5.69 -0.11
C LYS A 53 8.69 -6.21 -0.89
N SER A 54 8.38 -7.50 -0.77
CA SER A 54 7.27 -8.13 -1.51
C SER A 54 5.91 -7.53 -1.14
N LEU A 55 5.65 -7.29 0.16
CA LEU A 55 4.43 -6.66 0.65
C LEU A 55 4.31 -5.20 0.17
N SER A 56 5.43 -4.48 0.06
CA SER A 56 5.45 -3.13 -0.48
C SER A 56 4.98 -3.11 -1.93
N PHE A 57 5.53 -3.99 -2.78
CA PHE A 57 5.09 -4.11 -4.18
C PHE A 57 3.64 -4.55 -4.28
N PHE A 58 3.20 -5.48 -3.43
CA PHE A 58 1.79 -5.85 -3.35
C PHE A 58 0.90 -4.65 -3.05
N ALA A 59 1.26 -3.78 -2.10
CA ALA A 59 0.48 -2.59 -1.77
C ALA A 59 0.30 -1.65 -2.98
N LEU A 60 1.35 -1.45 -3.78
CA LEU A 60 1.27 -0.64 -5.00
C LEU A 60 0.30 -1.25 -6.02
N ILE A 61 0.49 -2.54 -6.35
CA ILE A 61 -0.35 -3.24 -7.33
C ILE A 61 -1.81 -3.29 -6.86
N PHE A 62 -2.03 -3.54 -5.57
CA PHE A 62 -3.37 -3.61 -5.00
C PHE A 62 -4.06 -2.23 -4.95
N GLY A 63 -3.30 -1.15 -4.69
CA GLY A 63 -3.80 0.21 -4.78
C GLY A 63 -4.26 0.58 -6.20
N ILE A 64 -3.47 0.20 -7.21
CA ILE A 64 -3.82 0.36 -8.64
C ILE A 64 -5.05 -0.47 -8.98
N LEU A 65 -5.15 -1.72 -8.48
CA LEU A 65 -6.34 -2.55 -8.67
C LEU A 65 -7.60 -1.89 -8.11
N GLY A 66 -7.52 -1.33 -6.90
CA GLY A 66 -8.62 -0.57 -6.29
C GLY A 66 -9.06 0.62 -7.16
N GLN A 67 -8.10 1.32 -7.76
CA GLN A 67 -8.39 2.43 -8.68
C GLN A 67 -9.10 1.94 -9.95
N LEU A 68 -8.61 0.85 -10.57
CA LEU A 68 -9.23 0.28 -11.77
C LEU A 68 -10.68 -0.16 -11.51
N ILE A 69 -10.94 -0.78 -10.35
CA ILE A 69 -12.29 -1.20 -9.96
C ILE A 69 -13.18 0.02 -9.69
N GLY A 70 -12.68 1.03 -8.97
CA GLY A 70 -13.41 2.27 -8.69
C GLY A 70 -13.79 3.01 -9.97
N LEU A 71 -12.85 3.13 -10.91
CA LEU A 71 -13.08 3.77 -12.20
C LEU A 71 -14.04 2.96 -13.08
N PHE A 72 -13.91 1.63 -13.09
CA PHE A 72 -14.83 0.74 -13.81
C PHE A 72 -16.27 0.90 -13.29
N SER A 73 -16.46 0.98 -11.97
CA SER A 73 -17.76 1.22 -11.35
C SER A 73 -18.32 2.59 -11.73
N ALA A 74 -17.50 3.65 -11.65
CA ALA A 74 -17.90 5.01 -12.01
C ALA A 74 -18.33 5.12 -13.48
N PHE A 75 -17.56 4.52 -14.41
CA PHE A 75 -17.90 4.51 -15.82
C PHE A 75 -19.12 3.64 -16.15
N SER A 76 -19.34 2.56 -15.40
CA SER A 76 -20.52 1.70 -15.60
C SER A 76 -21.81 2.40 -15.16
N ALA A 77 -21.78 3.20 -14.10
CA ALA A 77 -22.93 3.97 -13.64
C ALA A 77 -23.42 5.00 -14.67
N VAL A 78 -22.50 5.57 -15.46
CA VAL A 78 -22.82 6.54 -16.52
C VAL A 78 -23.52 5.89 -17.73
N LYS A 79 -23.20 4.63 -18.05
CA LYS A 79 -23.75 3.93 -19.23
C LYS A 79 -25.20 3.49 -19.09
N ILE A 80 -25.73 3.41 -17.87
CA ILE A 80 -27.05 2.84 -17.57
C ILE A 80 -28.18 3.90 -17.67
N GLY A 81 -27.86 5.15 -18.03
CA GLY A 81 -28.86 6.14 -18.46
C GLY A 81 -29.66 6.82 -17.34
N SER A 82 -29.19 6.80 -16.09
CA SER A 82 -29.91 7.36 -14.93
C SER A 82 -29.57 8.82 -14.60
N VAL A 83 -28.56 9.41 -15.23
CA VAL A 83 -28.20 10.83 -15.05
C VAL A 83 -27.62 11.30 -16.38
N GLU A 84 -27.95 12.52 -16.83
CA GLU A 84 -27.11 13.19 -17.83
C GLU A 84 -25.66 13.05 -17.38
N ALA A 85 -24.80 12.49 -18.22
CA ALA A 85 -23.41 12.19 -17.91
C ALA A 85 -22.65 13.49 -17.61
N SER A 86 -22.86 14.06 -16.43
CA SER A 86 -22.24 15.33 -16.09
C SER A 86 -20.75 15.04 -15.91
N PRO A 87 -19.87 15.81 -16.56
CA PRO A 87 -18.43 15.71 -16.36
C PRO A 87 -18.05 15.75 -14.87
N ALA A 88 -18.86 16.42 -14.04
CA ALA A 88 -18.72 16.47 -12.58
C ALA A 88 -18.78 15.09 -11.90
N MET A 89 -19.68 14.19 -12.28
CA MET A 89 -19.77 12.86 -11.67
C MET A 89 -18.60 11.96 -12.06
N MET A 90 -18.15 12.03 -13.32
CA MET A 90 -16.98 11.28 -13.77
C MET A 90 -15.71 11.76 -13.06
N MET A 91 -15.53 13.08 -12.93
CA MET A 91 -14.41 13.65 -12.16
C MET A 91 -14.42 13.18 -10.70
N LYS A 92 -15.60 13.13 -10.08
CA LYS A 92 -15.71 12.69 -8.69
C LYS A 92 -15.39 11.20 -8.52
N GLY A 93 -15.86 10.34 -9.43
CA GLY A 93 -15.50 8.91 -9.44
C GLY A 93 -14.00 8.69 -9.64
N PHE A 94 -13.38 9.47 -10.52
CA PHE A 94 -11.94 9.48 -10.74
C PHE A 94 -11.16 9.91 -9.49
N GLU A 95 -11.52 11.04 -8.87
CA GLU A 95 -10.90 11.56 -7.65
C GLU A 95 -10.93 10.50 -6.53
N VAL A 96 -12.08 9.88 -6.31
CA VAL A 96 -12.26 8.87 -5.26
C VAL A 96 -11.42 7.63 -5.53
N SER A 97 -11.36 7.16 -6.79
CA SER A 97 -10.55 6.01 -7.18
C SER A 97 -9.04 6.24 -6.99
N MET A 98 -8.57 7.50 -7.08
CA MET A 98 -7.15 7.83 -6.89
C MET A 98 -6.71 7.66 -5.44
N ILE A 99 -7.62 7.71 -4.48
CA ILE A 99 -7.30 7.57 -3.06
C ILE A 99 -6.63 6.23 -2.78
N SER A 100 -7.15 5.12 -3.33
CA SER A 100 -6.58 3.78 -3.11
C SER A 100 -5.18 3.64 -3.71
N SER A 101 -4.96 4.23 -4.89
CA SER A 101 -3.68 4.19 -5.60
C SER A 101 -2.61 5.02 -4.88
N ILE A 102 -2.96 6.24 -4.46
CA ILE A 102 -2.08 7.11 -3.66
C ILE A 102 -1.70 6.40 -2.36
N TYR A 103 -2.68 5.80 -1.66
CA TYR A 103 -2.39 5.12 -0.40
C TYR A 103 -1.48 3.89 -0.60
N GLY A 104 -1.75 3.06 -1.61
CA GLY A 104 -0.87 1.94 -1.97
C GLY A 104 0.55 2.39 -2.35
N ALA A 105 0.68 3.48 -3.09
CA ALA A 105 1.97 4.08 -3.45
C ALA A 105 2.74 4.61 -2.23
N LEU A 106 2.07 5.25 -1.27
CA LEU A 106 2.69 5.71 -0.03
C LEU A 106 3.22 4.54 0.80
N ILE A 107 2.45 3.45 0.92
CA ILE A 107 2.89 2.23 1.61
C ILE A 107 4.09 1.62 0.89
N PHE A 108 4.08 1.59 -0.44
CA PHE A 108 5.21 1.10 -1.23
C PHE A 108 6.48 1.92 -1.02
N ILE A 109 6.39 3.26 -1.09
CA ILE A 109 7.53 4.15 -0.87
C ILE A 109 8.12 3.93 0.52
N LEU A 110 7.27 3.92 1.56
CA LEU A 110 7.69 3.66 2.93
C LEU A 110 8.39 2.30 3.05
N GLY A 111 7.77 1.24 2.52
CA GLY A 111 8.29 -0.11 2.65
C GLY A 111 9.59 -0.34 1.87
N ILE A 112 9.79 0.32 0.72
CA ILE A 112 11.08 0.30 0.00
C ILE A 112 12.17 1.06 0.75
N ILE A 113 11.84 2.20 1.37
CA ILE A 113 12.79 2.92 2.23
C ILE A 113 13.23 2.02 3.38
N LEU A 114 12.29 1.37 4.08
CA LEU A 114 12.58 0.44 5.16
C LEU A 114 13.41 -0.75 4.68
N PHE A 115 13.01 -1.39 3.57
CA PHE A 115 13.75 -2.50 2.98
C PHE A 115 15.20 -2.14 2.69
N ARG A 116 15.42 -0.98 2.05
CA ARG A 116 16.77 -0.54 1.68
C ARG A 116 17.59 -0.15 2.90
N PHE A 117 16.98 0.49 3.89
CA PHE A 117 17.62 0.84 5.15
C PHE A 117 18.12 -0.41 5.89
N PHE A 118 17.25 -1.40 6.12
CA PHE A 118 17.64 -2.63 6.80
C PHE A 118 18.60 -3.47 5.97
N ARG A 119 18.43 -3.52 4.63
CA ARG A 119 19.36 -4.23 3.74
C ARG A 119 20.77 -3.69 3.84
N ARG A 120 20.94 -2.36 3.80
CA ARG A 120 22.25 -1.71 3.96
C ARG A 120 22.88 -2.03 5.30
N ASN A 121 22.09 -2.00 6.37
CA ASN A 121 22.57 -2.26 7.72
C ASN A 121 22.94 -3.74 7.96
N MET A 122 22.42 -4.67 7.15
CA MET A 122 22.75 -6.10 7.19
C MET A 122 23.94 -6.49 6.28
N ASN A 123 24.66 -5.53 5.69
CA ASN A 123 25.77 -5.78 4.75
C ASN A 123 25.39 -6.63 3.52
N LEU A 124 24.10 -6.69 3.18
CA LEU A 124 23.63 -7.32 1.97
C LEU A 124 23.61 -6.24 0.88
N VAL A 125 24.59 -6.27 -0.04
CA VAL A 125 24.74 -5.31 -1.15
C VAL A 125 23.41 -5.01 -1.85
#